data_AF-A0A951ECD3-F1
#
_entry.id   AF-A0A951ECD3-F1
#
_cell.length_a   1.000
_cell.length_b   1.000
_cell.length_c   1.000
_cell.angle_alpha   90.00
_cell.angle_beta   90.00
_cell.angle_gamma   90.00
#
_symmetry.space_group_name_H-M   'P 1'
#
loop_
_entity.id
_entity.type
_entity.pdbx_description
1 polymer ?
#
loop_
_entity_poly.entity_id
_entity_poly.type
_entity_poly.pdbx_seq_one_letter_code
_entity_poly.pdbx_strand_id
1 'polypeptide(L)'
;MSELVQHAEEARRLLDKIMAEKPAKNGHDFSAAVRCLVEVRNALASRSSDSDADIQRLGAVNAIISSVLGGQFPMKKMPWPRVDAARERLARLLPELAAEKGV
;
A
#
# COMPACT_ATOMS: atom_id res chain seq x y z
N MET A 1 4.21 6.82 16.90
CA MET A 1 3.59 6.25 15.68
C MET A 1 3.44 4.74 15.84
N SER A 2 2.48 4.05 15.22
CA SER A 2 2.44 2.56 15.21
C SER A 2 3.30 2.03 14.07
N GLU A 3 3.87 0.83 14.21
CA GLU A 3 4.64 0.17 13.14
C GLU A 3 3.81 0.04 11.85
N LEU A 4 2.51 -0.23 11.99
CA LEU A 4 1.56 -0.24 10.87
C LEU A 4 1.58 1.09 10.09
N VAL A 5 1.50 2.24 10.76
CA VAL A 5 1.49 3.55 10.10
C VAL A 5 2.86 3.83 9.47
N GLN A 6 3.96 3.48 10.14
CA GLN A 6 5.31 3.62 9.58
C GLN A 6 5.48 2.82 8.28
N HIS A 7 5.00 1.57 8.23
CA HIS A 7 5.03 0.78 7.01
C HIS A 7 4.14 1.36 5.91
N ALA A 8 2.98 1.90 6.25
CA ALA A 8 2.10 2.56 5.27
C ALA A 8 2.72 3.84 4.69
N GLU A 9 3.38 4.66 5.52
CA GLU A 9 4.09 5.86 5.10
C GLU A 9 5.29 5.52 4.21
N GLU A 10 6.06 4.50 4.56
CA GLU A 10 7.20 4.07 3.76
C GLU A 10 6.76 3.50 2.40
N ALA A 11 5.69 2.69 2.38
CA ALA A 11 5.08 2.22 1.14
C ALA A 11 4.66 3.43 0.26
N ARG A 12 4.05 4.45 0.88
CA ARG A 12 3.61 5.66 0.18
C ARG A 12 4.78 6.42 -0.43
N ARG A 13 5.88 6.58 0.32
CA ARG A 13 7.11 7.25 -0.13
C ARG A 13 7.75 6.52 -1.31
N LEU A 14 7.83 5.20 -1.25
CA LEU A 14 8.35 4.37 -2.34
C LEU A 14 7.47 4.46 -3.59
N LEU A 15 6.14 4.48 -3.44
CA LEU A 15 5.22 4.69 -4.55
C LEU A 15 5.35 6.10 -5.16
N ASP A 16 5.56 7.15 -4.37
CA ASP A 16 5.86 8.49 -4.91
C ASP A 16 7.15 8.48 -5.74
N LYS A 17 8.21 7.84 -5.23
CA LYS A 17 9.48 7.72 -5.94
C LYS A 17 9.34 7.01 -7.28
N ILE A 18 8.69 5.84 -7.29
CA ILE A 18 8.38 5.07 -8.51
C ILE A 18 7.64 5.93 -9.55
N MET A 19 6.75 6.78 -9.08
CA MET A 19 5.91 7.62 -9.92
C MET A 19 6.66 8.84 -10.48
N ALA A 20 7.62 9.38 -9.73
CA ALA A 20 8.50 10.45 -10.17
C ALA A 20 9.54 9.97 -11.19
N GLU A 21 9.99 8.72 -11.09
CA GLU A 21 11.02 8.13 -11.97
C GLU A 21 10.46 7.56 -13.28
N LYS A 22 9.15 7.70 -13.53
CA LYS A 22 8.53 7.27 -14.79
C LYS A 22 9.25 7.89 -16.01
N PRO A 23 9.41 7.12 -17.11
CA PRO A 23 8.95 5.75 -17.34
C PRO A 23 9.96 4.68 -16.91
N ALA A 24 11.07 5.04 -16.27
CA ALA A 24 12.05 4.07 -15.81
C ALA A 24 11.44 3.19 -14.71
N LYS A 25 11.58 1.87 -14.85
CA LYS A 25 11.05 0.91 -13.88
C LYS A 25 12.17 0.49 -12.92
N ASN A 26 12.03 0.86 -11.66
CA ASN A 26 12.88 0.35 -10.59
C ASN A 26 12.22 -0.84 -9.87
N GLY A 27 12.57 -2.06 -10.27
CA GLY A 27 12.02 -3.29 -9.66
C GLY A 27 12.32 -3.44 -8.16
N HIS A 28 13.41 -2.82 -7.67
CA HIS A 28 13.76 -2.84 -6.26
C HIS A 28 12.76 -2.02 -5.43
N ASP A 29 12.44 -0.81 -5.88
CA ASP A 29 11.47 0.05 -5.19
C ASP A 29 10.07 -0.56 -5.20
N PHE A 30 9.66 -1.20 -6.31
CA PHE A 30 8.39 -1.95 -6.36
C PHE A 30 8.35 -3.07 -5.31
N SER A 31 9.42 -3.87 -5.23
CA SER A 31 9.53 -4.95 -4.26
C SER A 31 9.48 -4.42 -2.82
N ALA A 32 10.18 -3.32 -2.55
CA ALA A 32 10.18 -2.69 -1.24
C ALA A 32 8.78 -2.16 -0.87
N ALA A 33 8.09 -1.49 -1.80
CA ALA A 33 6.73 -0.98 -1.58
C ALA A 33 5.75 -2.12 -1.27
N VAL A 34 5.82 -3.24 -2.01
CA VAL A 34 4.99 -4.42 -1.76
C VAL A 34 5.28 -5.03 -0.38
N ARG A 35 6.55 -5.13 0.03
CA ARG A 35 6.92 -5.63 1.36
C ARG A 35 6.31 -4.78 2.47
N CYS A 36 6.45 -3.46 2.39
CA CYS A 36 5.84 -2.54 3.36
C CYS A 36 4.31 -2.71 3.42
N LEU A 37 3.64 -2.83 2.27
CA LEU A 37 2.18 -3.08 2.23
C LEU A 37 1.78 -4.43 2.83
N VAL A 38 2.60 -5.47 2.64
CA VAL A 38 2.39 -6.78 3.26
C VAL A 38 2.49 -6.69 4.78
N GLU A 39 3.42 -5.92 5.32
CA GLU A 39 3.48 -5.70 6.77
C GLU A 39 2.26 -4.95 7.31
N VAL A 40 1.75 -3.95 6.57
CA VAL A 40 0.47 -3.29 6.92
C VAL A 40 -0.66 -4.32 6.96
N ARG A 41 -0.77 -5.17 5.93
CA ARG A 41 -1.79 -6.23 5.87
C ARG A 41 -1.65 -7.20 7.04
N ASN A 42 -0.43 -7.66 7.35
CA ASN A 42 -0.18 -8.59 8.44
C ASN A 42 -0.57 -7.97 9.79
N ALA A 43 -0.23 -6.69 10.01
CA ALA A 43 -0.57 -5.96 11.21
C ALA A 43 -2.07 -5.67 11.36
N LEU A 44 -2.83 -5.57 10.25
CA LEU A 44 -4.29 -5.52 10.27
C LEU A 44 -4.89 -6.90 10.55
N ALA A 45 -4.39 -7.95 9.89
CA ALA A 45 -4.91 -9.31 10.03
C ALA A 45 -4.61 -9.95 11.39
N SER A 46 -3.55 -9.50 12.09
CA SER A 46 -3.22 -9.96 13.44
C SER A 46 -4.10 -9.34 14.52
N ARG A 47 -4.90 -8.31 14.19
CA ARG A 47 -5.87 -7.74 15.11
C ARG A 47 -7.01 -8.74 15.26
N SER A 48 -7.28 -9.17 16.49
CA SER A 48 -8.39 -10.10 16.81
C SER A 48 -9.78 -9.45 16.71
N SER A 49 -9.88 -8.30 16.04
CA SER A 49 -11.09 -7.52 15.85
C SER A 49 -11.64 -7.85 14.46
N ASP A 50 -12.73 -8.62 14.43
CA ASP A 50 -13.51 -8.90 13.21
C ASP A 50 -14.49 -7.75 12.92
N SER A 51 -14.06 -6.51 13.21
CA SER A 51 -14.90 -5.34 12.96
C SER A 51 -15.04 -5.11 11.46
N ASP A 52 -16.21 -4.65 11.03
CA ASP A 52 -16.45 -4.27 9.64
C ASP A 52 -15.40 -3.26 9.15
N ALA A 53 -14.94 -2.36 10.03
CA ALA A 53 -13.89 -1.40 9.71
C ALA A 53 -12.55 -2.08 9.38
N ASP A 54 -12.11 -3.05 10.18
CA ASP A 54 -10.87 -3.78 9.91
C ASP A 54 -10.96 -4.65 8.65
N ILE A 55 -12.12 -5.27 8.40
CA ILE A 55 -12.38 -6.02 7.16
C ILE A 55 -12.26 -5.10 5.94
N GLN A 56 -12.86 -3.90 6.00
CA GLN A 56 -12.79 -2.93 4.90
C GLN A 56 -11.37 -2.41 4.67
N ARG A 57 -10.61 -2.13 5.73
CA ARG A 57 -9.20 -1.71 5.63
C ARG A 57 -8.34 -2.82 5.05
N LEU A 58 -8.51 -4.06 5.50
CA LEU A 58 -7.79 -5.21 4.98
C LEU A 58 -8.09 -5.43 3.49
N GLY A 59 -9.37 -5.32 3.09
CA GLY A 59 -9.79 -5.34 1.70
C GLY A 59 -9.15 -4.22 0.86
N ALA A 60 -9.06 -3.00 1.41
CA ALA A 60 -8.42 -1.87 0.76
C ALA A 60 -6.92 -2.10 0.56
N VAL A 61 -6.20 -2.57 1.58
CA VAL A 61 -4.76 -2.88 1.49
C VAL A 61 -4.50 -4.00 0.48
N ASN A 62 -5.30 -5.07 0.50
CA ASN A 62 -5.18 -6.17 -0.47
C ASN A 62 -5.35 -5.66 -1.92
N ALA A 63 -6.33 -4.79 -2.17
CA ALA A 63 -6.54 -4.21 -3.50
C ALA A 63 -5.36 -3.32 -3.97
N ILE A 64 -4.72 -2.61 -3.04
CA ILE A 64 -3.51 -1.82 -3.31
C ILE A 64 -2.35 -2.76 -3.66
N ILE A 65 -2.10 -3.80 -2.85
CA ILE A 65 -1.05 -4.80 -3.10
C ILE A 65 -1.20 -5.41 -4.49
N SER A 66 -2.40 -5.90 -4.84
CA SER A 66 -2.64 -6.50 -6.16
C SER A 66 -2.35 -5.53 -7.32
N SER A 67 -2.65 -4.25 -7.12
CA SER A 67 -2.44 -3.21 -8.14
C SER A 67 -0.96 -2.85 -8.30
N VAL A 68 -0.21 -2.77 -7.20
CA VAL A 68 1.24 -2.52 -7.22
C VAL A 68 2.00 -3.72 -7.77
N LEU A 69 1.62 -4.94 -7.37
CA LEU A 69 2.24 -6.18 -7.86
C LEU A 69 2.03 -6.37 -9.38
N GLY A 70 0.84 -6.03 -9.88
CA GLY A 70 0.57 -6.00 -11.33
C GLY A 70 1.40 -4.95 -12.08
N GLY A 71 1.85 -3.88 -11.41
CA GLY A 71 2.86 -2.95 -11.93
C GLY A 71 4.27 -3.55 -11.89
N GLN A 72 4.62 -4.31 -10.86
CA GLN A 72 5.92 -4.96 -10.77
C GLN A 72 6.14 -6.00 -11.87
N PHE A 73 5.11 -6.73 -12.28
CA PHE A 73 5.19 -7.77 -13.31
C PHE A 73 4.11 -7.56 -14.40
N PRO A 74 4.26 -6.54 -15.26
CA PRO A 74 3.25 -6.25 -16.26
C PRO A 74 3.25 -7.33 -17.35
N MET A 75 2.09 -7.89 -17.67
CA MET A 75 1.91 -8.83 -18.78
C MET A 75 2.06 -8.18 -20.17
N LYS A 76 1.90 -6.85 -20.24
CA LYS A 76 2.01 -6.02 -21.46
C LYS A 76 2.74 -4.71 -21.12
N LYS A 77 2.20 -3.56 -21.53
CA LYS A 77 2.70 -2.24 -21.13
C LYS A 77 2.50 -2.01 -19.63
N MET A 78 3.39 -1.21 -19.04
CA MET A 78 3.32 -0.83 -17.63
C MET A 78 2.00 -0.11 -17.30
N PRO A 79 1.18 -0.59 -16.35
CA PRO A 79 -0.12 -0.01 -16.03
C PRO A 79 0.03 1.19 -15.08
N TRP A 80 0.77 2.23 -15.50
CA TRP A 80 1.04 3.41 -14.67
C TRP A 80 -0.20 4.07 -14.04
N PRO A 81 -1.36 4.20 -14.73
CA PRO A 81 -2.56 4.75 -14.11
C PRO A 81 -3.08 3.90 -12.94
N ARG A 82 -2.89 2.57 -13.01
CA ARG A 82 -3.30 1.66 -11.94
C ARG A 82 -2.40 1.76 -10.73
N VAL A 83 -1.08 1.90 -10.94
CA VAL A 83 -0.12 2.14 -9.86
C VAL A 83 -0.39 3.49 -9.19
N ASP A 84 -0.74 4.52 -9.97
CA ASP A 84 -1.12 5.84 -9.44
C ASP A 84 -2.41 5.78 -8.61
N ALA A 85 -3.43 5.09 -9.11
CA ALA A 85 -4.67 4.92 -8.38
C ALA A 85 -4.45 4.17 -7.05
N ALA A 86 -3.55 3.18 -7.03
CA ALA A 86 -3.16 2.46 -5.81
C ALA A 86 -2.44 3.39 -4.82
N ARG A 87 -1.55 4.24 -5.32
CA ARG A 87 -0.86 5.29 -4.55
C ARG A 87 -1.83 6.28 -3.89
N GLU A 88 -2.77 6.82 -4.67
CA GLU A 88 -3.81 7.74 -4.20
C GLU A 88 -4.78 7.07 -3.22
N ARG A 89 -5.05 5.78 -3.40
CA ARG A 89 -5.86 5.01 -2.44
C ARG A 89 -5.12 4.84 -1.11
N LEU A 90 -3.82 4.54 -1.13
CA LEU A 90 -3.00 4.48 0.08
C LEU A 90 -2.94 5.83 0.80
N ALA A 91 -2.83 6.94 0.05
CA ALA A 91 -2.83 8.29 0.61
C ALA A 91 -4.10 8.60 1.41
N ARG A 92 -5.26 8.14 0.92
CA ARG A 92 -6.55 8.30 1.60
C ARG A 92 -6.72 7.37 2.80
N LEU A 93 -6.13 6.18 2.76
CA LEU A 93 -6.19 5.20 3.85
C LEU A 93 -5.30 5.58 5.03
N LEU A 94 -4.17 6.25 4.78
CA LEU A 94 -3.19 6.63 5.81
C LEU A 94 -3.79 7.33 7.05
N PRO A 95 -4.63 8.37 6.90
CA PRO A 95 -5.30 9.01 8.03
C PRO A 95 -6.16 8.05 8.86
N GLU A 96 -6.86 7.10 8.21
CA GLU A 96 -7.70 6.11 8.90
C GLU A 96 -6.87 5.16 9.74
N LEU A 97 -5.69 4.76 9.24
CA LEU A 97 -4.73 3.91 9.95
C LEU A 97 -4.07 4.63 11.14
N ALA A 98 -3.95 5.96 11.05
CA ALA A 98 -3.35 6.81 12.09
C ALA A 98 -4.35 7.18 13.19
N ALA A 99 -5.62 7.41 12.84
CA ALA A 99 -6.67 7.85 13.77
C ALA A 99 -7.02 6.81 14.85
N GLU A 100 -6.69 5.55 14.63
CA GLU A 100 -7.08 4.45 15.51
C GLU A 100 -6.20 4.26 16.76
N LYS A 101 -5.28 5.20 17.04
CA LYS A 101 -4.49 5.25 18.29
C LYS A 101 -5.25 5.84 19.49
N GLY A 102 -6.57 6.03 19.41
CA GLY A 102 -7.32 6.87 20.34
C GLY A 102 -8.61 6.28 20.89
N VAL A 103 -8.65 4.99 21.21
CA VAL A 103 -9.68 4.39 22.10
C VAL A 103 -9.01 3.51 23.14
#